data_AF-A0A1R3TWS9-F1
#
_entry.id   AF-A0A1R3TWS9-F1
#
_cell.length_a   1.000
_cell.length_b   1.000
_cell.length_c   1.000
_cell.angle_alpha   90.00
_cell.angle_beta   90.00
_cell.angle_gamma   90.00
#
_symmetry.space_group_name_H-M   'P 1'
#
loop_
_entity.id
_entity.type
_entity.pdbx_description
1 polymer ?
#
loop_
_entity_poly.entity_id
_entity_poly.type
_entity_poly.pdbx_seq_one_letter_code
_entity_poly.pdbx_strand_id
1 'polypeptide(L)'
;MVPMGLRADERGLQLNWIIEAAGAQISSVGPFAFAGGMRAETPLAPVHLRGVRRADGVRLTWVRRGRVEADGWDAADIPLDEVAERYRVEILSDDVVRRTIEVSEAACLYAASDEVADFGSPQTTLVIRVRQLGRAVPRGIATSAVLRV
;
A
#
# COMPACT_ATOMS: atom_id res chain seq x y z
N MET A 1 -1.78 26.23 -12.09
CA MET A 1 -2.45 24.91 -11.99
C MET A 1 -3.56 25.07 -10.95
N VAL A 2 -4.81 24.75 -11.27
CA VAL A 2 -5.95 24.82 -10.33
C VAL A 2 -6.40 23.39 -10.02
N PRO A 3 -6.58 22.99 -8.74
CA PRO A 3 -7.07 21.67 -8.39
C PRO A 3 -8.51 21.46 -8.89
N MET A 4 -8.81 20.26 -9.38
CA MET A 4 -10.15 19.90 -9.89
C MET A 4 -11.26 19.84 -8.83
N GLY A 5 -10.93 19.97 -7.53
CA GLY A 5 -11.92 20.00 -6.46
C GLY A 5 -12.68 18.68 -6.23
N LEU A 6 -12.14 17.55 -6.69
CA LEU A 6 -12.74 16.23 -6.49
C LEU A 6 -12.94 15.91 -5.00
N ARG A 7 -14.15 15.47 -4.67
CA ARG A 7 -14.47 14.96 -3.33
C ARG A 7 -14.05 13.50 -3.17
N ALA A 8 -13.94 13.06 -1.92
CA ALA A 8 -13.53 11.69 -1.62
C ALA A 8 -14.53 10.62 -2.11
N ASP A 9 -15.82 10.97 -2.20
CA ASP A 9 -16.89 10.12 -2.75
C ASP A 9 -16.94 10.12 -4.29
N GLU A 10 -16.32 11.11 -4.94
CA GLU A 10 -16.24 11.23 -6.41
C GLU A 10 -15.02 10.51 -7.01
N ARG A 11 -14.16 9.94 -6.16
CA ARG A 11 -12.96 9.21 -6.59
C ARG A 11 -13.30 8.09 -7.58
N GLY A 12 -12.54 8.01 -8.66
CA GLY A 12 -12.74 7.00 -9.71
C GLY A 12 -14.03 7.14 -10.53
N LEU A 13 -14.94 8.05 -10.19
CA LEU A 13 -16.14 8.30 -11.00
C LEU A 13 -15.74 9.06 -12.27
N GLN A 14 -16.35 8.67 -13.39
CA GLN A 14 -16.26 9.42 -14.63
C GLN A 14 -17.23 10.60 -14.57
N LEU A 15 -16.69 11.81 -14.53
CA LEU A 15 -17.45 13.06 -14.48
C LEU A 15 -17.26 13.84 -15.79
N ASN A 16 -18.20 14.74 -16.07
CA ASN A 16 -18.13 15.66 -17.19
C ASN A 16 -17.59 17.01 -16.70
N TRP A 17 -16.49 17.47 -17.30
CA TRP A 17 -15.77 18.66 -16.89
C TRP A 17 -15.95 19.78 -17.91
N ILE A 18 -16.36 20.95 -17.43
CA ILE A 18 -16.38 22.20 -18.22
C ILE A 18 -15.31 23.10 -17.63
N ILE A 19 -14.46 23.64 -18.50
CA ILE A 19 -13.35 24.52 -18.10
C ILE A 19 -13.71 25.93 -18.55
N GLU A 20 -13.70 26.88 -17.61
CA GLU A 20 -13.99 28.28 -17.86
C GLU A 20 -12.76 29.15 -17.55
N ALA A 21 -12.46 30.10 -18.43
CA ALA A 21 -11.43 31.09 -18.16
C ALA A 21 -11.96 32.13 -17.18
N ALA A 22 -11.29 32.28 -16.03
CA ALA A 22 -11.68 33.27 -15.04
C ALA A 22 -11.69 34.69 -15.64
N GLY A 23 -12.83 35.39 -15.57
CA GLY A 23 -13.01 36.75 -16.07
C GLY A 23 -13.38 36.88 -17.54
N ALA A 24 -13.51 35.78 -18.29
CA ALA A 24 -14.00 35.81 -19.67
C ALA A 24 -15.51 35.60 -19.72
N GLN A 25 -16.22 36.43 -20.48
CA GLN A 25 -17.68 36.44 -20.50
C GLN A 25 -18.29 35.30 -21.33
N ILE A 26 -17.52 34.69 -22.26
CA ILE A 26 -18.01 33.66 -23.21
C ILE A 26 -16.88 32.71 -23.65
N SER A 27 -16.12 32.12 -22.73
CA SER A 27 -15.18 31.05 -23.11
C SER A 27 -15.20 29.90 -22.11
N SER A 28 -16.14 29.00 -22.32
CA SER A 28 -16.14 27.66 -21.74
C SER A 28 -15.74 26.64 -22.80
N VAL A 29 -14.98 25.62 -22.41
CA VAL A 29 -14.62 24.48 -23.27
C VAL A 29 -15.00 23.17 -22.58
N GLY A 30 -15.52 22.22 -23.35
CA GLY A 30 -16.01 20.93 -22.87
C GLY A 30 -17.46 20.63 -23.33
N PRO A 31 -18.11 19.60 -22.73
CA PRO A 31 -17.62 18.80 -21.62
C PRO A 31 -16.53 17.79 -22.02
N PHE A 32 -15.59 17.54 -21.10
CA PHE A 32 -14.62 16.44 -21.19
C PHE A 32 -15.00 15.35 -20.20
N ALA A 33 -15.11 14.10 -20.66
CA ALA A 33 -15.31 12.98 -19.75
C ALA A 33 -13.95 12.55 -19.16
N PHE A 34 -13.81 12.62 -17.84
CA PHE A 34 -12.57 12.24 -17.15
C PHE A 34 -12.87 11.71 -15.74
N ALA A 35 -12.09 10.72 -15.32
CA ALA A 35 -12.11 10.18 -13.95
C ALA A 35 -10.77 10.42 -13.27
N GLY A 36 -10.78 11.01 -12.07
CA GLY A 36 -9.57 11.29 -11.29
C GLY A 36 -8.83 10.04 -10.77
N GLY A 37 -9.43 8.86 -10.95
CA GLY A 37 -8.88 7.57 -10.53
C GLY A 37 -8.84 7.40 -9.01
N MET A 38 -8.12 6.36 -8.57
CA MET A 38 -7.99 5.96 -7.15
C MET A 38 -6.60 6.20 -6.58
N ARG A 39 -5.66 6.69 -7.39
CA ARG A 39 -4.22 6.73 -7.07
C ARG A 39 -3.94 7.53 -5.80
N ALA A 40 -4.60 8.67 -5.65
CA ALA A 40 -4.46 9.54 -4.49
C ALA A 40 -4.90 8.85 -3.20
N GLU A 41 -5.86 7.92 -3.26
CA GLU A 41 -6.43 7.15 -2.14
C GLU A 41 -5.81 5.75 -1.98
N THR A 42 -4.81 5.40 -2.79
CA THR A 42 -4.17 4.07 -2.74
C THR A 42 -3.01 4.10 -1.75
N PRO A 43 -3.00 3.26 -0.69
CA PRO A 43 -1.87 3.17 0.23
C PRO A 43 -0.56 2.92 -0.51
N LEU A 44 0.49 3.60 -0.05
CA LEU A 44 1.82 3.50 -0.64
C LEU A 44 2.44 2.13 -0.33
N ALA A 45 3.35 1.70 -1.21
CA ALA A 45 4.10 0.48 -0.98
C ALA A 45 5.00 0.64 0.25
N PRO A 46 4.96 -0.28 1.23
CA PRO A 46 5.93 -0.31 2.32
C PRO A 46 7.37 -0.39 1.80
N VAL A 47 8.33 -0.02 2.63
CA VAL A 47 9.76 -0.01 2.24
C VAL A 47 10.61 -0.71 3.30
N HIS A 48 11.89 -0.93 2.98
CA HIS A 48 12.88 -1.52 3.88
C HIS A 48 12.47 -2.90 4.43
N LEU A 49 11.95 -3.76 3.54
CA LEU A 49 11.61 -5.14 3.89
C LEU A 49 12.83 -5.87 4.40
N ARG A 50 12.69 -6.50 5.57
CA ARG A 50 13.77 -7.25 6.23
C ARG A 50 13.21 -8.52 6.85
N GLY A 51 13.97 -9.60 6.74
CA GLY A 51 13.70 -10.88 7.40
C GLY A 51 14.87 -11.27 8.30
N VAL A 52 14.58 -11.80 9.48
CA VAL A 52 15.58 -12.32 10.41
C VAL A 52 15.07 -13.65 10.95
N ARG A 53 15.83 -14.72 10.76
CA ARG A 53 15.53 -16.01 11.37
C ARG A 53 15.75 -16.00 12.88
N ARG A 54 14.82 -16.63 13.58
CA ARG A 54 14.76 -16.84 15.03
C ARG A 54 14.36 -18.28 15.31
N ALA A 55 14.33 -18.67 16.59
CA ALA A 55 13.99 -20.04 16.98
C ALA A 55 12.52 -20.40 16.67
N ASP A 56 11.62 -19.42 16.70
CA ASP A 56 10.18 -19.56 16.48
C ASP A 56 9.76 -19.39 15.00
N GLY A 57 10.67 -18.94 14.13
CA GLY A 57 10.40 -18.73 12.71
C GLY A 57 11.21 -17.58 12.12
N VAL A 58 10.67 -16.93 11.09
CA VAL A 58 11.26 -15.74 10.46
C VAL A 58 10.47 -14.50 10.84
N ARG A 59 11.12 -13.55 11.53
CA ARG A 59 10.53 -12.23 11.80
C ARG A 59 10.72 -11.34 10.58
N LEU A 60 9.62 -10.97 9.95
CA LEU A 60 9.54 -10.04 8.83
C LEU A 60 9.16 -8.65 9.37
N THR A 61 9.82 -7.61 8.87
CA THR A 61 9.59 -6.21 9.26
C THR A 61 9.71 -5.29 8.06
N TRP A 62 9.06 -4.13 8.12
CA TRP A 62 9.11 -3.09 7.10
C TRP A 62 8.81 -1.71 7.70
N VAL A 63 8.94 -0.66 6.91
CA VAL A 63 8.61 0.71 7.30
C VAL A 63 7.37 1.18 6.54
N ARG A 64 6.40 1.74 7.27
CA ARG A 64 5.17 2.35 6.74
C ARG A 64 5.50 3.61 5.95
N ARG A 65 4.68 3.92 4.94
CA ARG A 65 4.71 5.21 4.23
C ARG A 65 3.33 5.84 4.26
N GLY A 66 3.25 7.14 4.51
CA GLY A 66 2.01 7.91 4.55
C GLY A 66 1.87 8.82 3.33
N ARG A 67 0.63 9.16 2.96
CA ARG A 67 0.32 10.12 1.88
C ARG A 67 0.04 11.53 2.39
N VAL A 68 -0.34 11.67 3.66
CA VAL A 68 -0.82 12.91 4.28
C VAL A 68 0.13 13.29 5.40
N GLU A 69 0.69 14.51 5.34
CA GLU A 69 1.53 15.11 6.39
C GLU A 69 2.70 14.21 6.87
N ALA A 70 3.24 13.39 5.98
CA ALA A 70 4.31 12.43 6.28
C ALA A 70 5.73 13.03 6.15
N ASP A 71 5.84 14.35 6.15
CA ASP A 71 7.05 15.15 6.00
C ASP A 71 7.38 16.01 7.24
N GLY A 72 6.59 15.88 8.30
CA GLY A 72 6.83 16.53 9.59
C GLY A 72 8.01 15.91 10.35
N TRP A 73 8.73 16.75 11.11
CA TRP A 73 9.92 16.35 11.88
C TRP A 73 9.67 16.32 13.39
N ASP A 74 8.57 16.92 13.85
CA ASP A 74 8.28 17.09 15.28
C ASP A 74 7.63 15.86 15.92
N ALA A 75 6.94 15.04 15.11
CA ALA A 75 6.27 13.83 15.58
C ALA A 75 7.21 12.62 15.59
N ALA A 76 7.01 11.71 16.55
CA ALA A 76 7.79 10.47 16.65
C ALA A 76 7.52 9.48 15.50
N ASP A 77 6.34 9.59 14.87
CA ASP A 77 5.94 8.82 13.69
C ASP A 77 5.03 9.66 12.81
N ILE A 78 4.96 9.32 11.53
CA ILE A 78 4.10 9.99 10.56
C ILE A 78 2.62 9.73 10.86
N PRO A 79 1.71 10.66 10.55
CA PRO A 79 0.27 10.42 10.70
C PRO A 79 -0.19 9.18 9.94
N LEU A 80 -1.13 8.45 10.54
CA LEU A 80 -1.81 7.35 9.87
C LEU A 80 -2.95 7.91 9.00
N ASP A 81 -2.85 7.73 7.69
CA ASP A 81 -3.81 8.19 6.68
C ASP A 81 -4.94 7.17 6.37
N GLU A 82 -4.96 6.06 7.11
CA GLU A 82 -5.96 5.00 7.05
C GLU A 82 -6.67 4.82 8.39
N VAL A 83 -7.84 4.17 8.38
CA VAL A 83 -8.65 3.95 9.60
C VAL A 83 -7.94 3.06 10.61
N ALA A 84 -7.11 2.14 10.12
CA ALA A 84 -6.30 1.25 10.94
C ALA A 84 -5.05 0.84 10.17
N GLU A 85 -3.94 0.66 10.88
CA GLU A 85 -2.72 0.09 10.32
C GLU A 85 -2.91 -1.42 10.12
N ARG A 86 -2.94 -1.86 8.86
CA ARG A 86 -3.06 -3.28 8.51
C ARG A 86 -2.27 -3.59 7.25
N TYR A 87 -1.69 -4.78 7.21
CA TYR A 87 -0.90 -5.25 6.07
C TYR A 87 -1.30 -6.65 5.67
N ARG A 88 -1.14 -6.93 4.38
CA ARG A 88 -1.16 -8.29 3.83
C ARG A 88 0.25 -8.65 3.42
N VAL A 89 0.75 -9.73 4.01
CA VAL A 89 2.04 -10.35 3.72
C VAL A 89 1.78 -11.63 2.95
N GLU A 90 2.38 -11.75 1.78
CA GLU A 90 2.31 -12.93 0.93
C GLU A 90 3.71 -13.55 0.85
N ILE A 91 3.81 -14.85 1.12
CA ILE A 91 5.03 -15.65 0.92
C ILE A 91 4.87 -16.39 -0.41
N LEU A 92 5.88 -16.29 -1.29
CA LEU A 92 5.81 -16.79 -2.66
C LEU A 92 6.87 -17.85 -2.94
N SER A 93 6.54 -18.73 -3.87
CA SER A 93 7.42 -19.70 -4.53
C SER A 93 7.09 -19.66 -6.01
N ASP A 94 8.06 -19.36 -6.87
CA ASP A 94 7.86 -19.34 -8.33
C ASP A 94 6.65 -18.47 -8.74
N ASP A 95 6.54 -17.27 -8.15
CA ASP A 95 5.42 -16.32 -8.29
C ASP A 95 4.03 -16.80 -7.82
N VAL A 96 3.94 -18.03 -7.28
CA VAL A 96 2.72 -18.56 -6.66
C VAL A 96 2.72 -18.21 -5.17
N VAL A 97 1.63 -17.61 -4.70
CA VAL A 97 1.42 -17.34 -3.26
C VAL A 97 1.22 -18.66 -2.53
N ARG A 98 2.18 -19.03 -1.68
CA ARG A 98 2.10 -20.20 -0.79
C ARG A 98 1.31 -19.88 0.47
N ARG A 99 1.48 -18.67 1.00
CA ARG A 99 0.81 -18.23 2.22
C ARG A 99 0.44 -16.76 2.15
N THR A 100 -0.68 -16.43 2.77
CA THR A 100 -1.10 -15.06 3.07
C THR A 100 -1.27 -14.91 4.57
N ILE A 101 -0.72 -13.84 5.14
CA ILE A 101 -0.87 -13.47 6.53
C ILE A 101 -1.33 -12.01 6.60
N GLU A 102 -2.32 -11.72 7.43
CA GLU A 102 -2.73 -10.34 7.72
C GLU A 102 -2.30 -9.95 9.13
N VAL A 103 -1.73 -8.76 9.27
CA VAL A 103 -1.18 -8.24 10.53
C VAL A 103 -1.62 -6.79 10.74
N SER A 104 -1.66 -6.36 12.01
CA SER A 104 -2.07 -5.01 12.42
C SER A 104 -0.90 -4.10 12.83
N GLU A 105 0.33 -4.50 12.51
CA GLU A 105 1.56 -3.74 12.75
C GLU A 105 2.54 -3.96 11.59
N ALA A 106 3.58 -3.14 11.48
CA ALA A 106 4.61 -3.23 10.44
C ALA A 106 5.59 -4.41 10.63
N ALA A 107 5.09 -5.53 11.13
CA ALA A 107 5.85 -6.74 11.39
C ALA A 107 4.97 -8.00 11.32
N CYS A 108 5.57 -9.12 10.96
CA CYS A 108 4.92 -10.41 10.86
C CYS A 108 5.88 -11.52 11.33
N LEU A 109 5.38 -12.48 12.11
CA LEU A 109 6.09 -13.72 12.37
C LEU A 109 5.62 -14.76 11.37
N TYR A 110 6.51 -15.21 10.48
CA TYR A 110 6.29 -16.41 9.69
C TYR A 110 6.80 -17.60 10.50
N ALA A 111 5.89 -18.33 11.15
CA ALA A 111 6.24 -19.36 12.11
C ALA A 111 7.03 -20.51 11.46
N ALA A 112 7.94 -21.12 12.21
CA ALA A 112 8.73 -22.25 11.70
C ALA A 112 7.84 -23.43 11.24
N SER A 113 6.72 -23.67 11.92
CA SER A 113 5.74 -24.70 11.53
C SER A 113 5.06 -24.38 10.20
N ASP A 114 4.76 -23.10 9.96
CA ASP A 114 4.15 -22.63 8.72
C ASP A 114 5.13 -22.76 7.55
N GLU A 115 6.40 -22.44 7.78
CA GLU A 115 7.46 -22.62 6.79
C GLU A 115 7.66 -24.07 6.40
N VAL A 116 7.68 -24.98 7.37
CA VAL A 116 7.76 -26.43 7.10
C VAL A 116 6.50 -26.92 6.38
N ALA A 117 5.32 -26.39 6.70
CA ALA A 117 4.08 -26.75 5.99
C ALA A 117 4.09 -26.29 4.53
N ASP A 118 4.65 -25.11 4.25
CA ASP A 118 4.65 -24.52 2.92
C ASP A 118 5.77 -25.07 2.02
N PHE A 119 6.94 -25.38 2.59
CA PHE A 119 8.16 -25.75 1.85
C PHE A 119 8.77 -27.10 2.22
N GLY A 120 8.26 -27.80 3.24
CA GLY A 120 8.79 -29.06 3.76
C GLY A 120 10.08 -28.95 4.58
N SER A 121 10.76 -27.79 4.54
CA SER A 121 11.97 -27.52 5.31
C SER A 121 12.20 -26.01 5.46
N PRO A 122 12.98 -25.57 6.46
CA PRO A 122 13.37 -24.17 6.59
C PRO A 122 14.13 -23.66 5.35
N GLN A 123 13.75 -22.48 4.85
CA GLN A 123 14.37 -21.85 3.69
C GLN A 123 15.45 -20.85 4.12
N THR A 124 16.51 -20.74 3.33
CA THR A 124 17.55 -19.71 3.50
C THR A 124 17.22 -18.42 2.74
N THR A 125 16.27 -18.49 1.81
CA THR A 125 15.80 -17.37 1.00
C THR A 125 14.29 -17.42 0.89
N LEU A 126 13.62 -16.29 1.13
CA LEU A 126 12.17 -16.15 1.00
C LEU A 126 11.83 -15.03 0.04
N VAL A 127 10.88 -15.28 -0.87
CA VAL A 127 10.26 -14.24 -1.68
C VAL A 127 9.02 -13.76 -0.95
N ILE A 128 8.99 -12.48 -0.60
CA ILE A 128 7.86 -11.88 0.10
C ILE A 128 7.25 -10.73 -0.69
N ARG A 129 5.95 -10.55 -0.55
CA ARG A 129 5.22 -9.40 -1.06
C ARG A 129 4.38 -8.79 0.05
N VAL A 130 4.54 -7.50 0.30
CA VAL A 130 3.84 -6.79 1.38
C VAL A 130 3.10 -5.60 0.80
N ARG A 131 1.88 -5.36 1.28
CA ARG A 131 1.10 -4.16 0.96
C ARG A 131 0.29 -3.72 2.17
N GLN A 132 0.12 -2.41 2.34
CA GLN A 132 -0.82 -1.86 3.31
C GLN A 132 -2.25 -1.99 2.78
N LEU A 133 -3.20 -2.29 3.66
CA LEU A 133 -4.62 -2.39 3.36
C LEU A 133 -5.29 -1.05 3.67
N GLY A 134 -5.97 -0.47 2.67
CA GLY A 134 -6.65 0.81 2.83
C GLY A 134 -8.17 0.67 2.94
N ARG A 135 -8.85 1.71 3.43
CA ARG A 135 -10.32 1.77 3.43
C ARG A 135 -10.88 1.92 2.01
N ALA A 136 -10.19 2.73 1.21
CA ALA A 136 -10.60 3.18 -0.11
C ALA A 136 -10.26 2.15 -1.19
N VAL A 137 -9.01 1.70 -1.12
CA VAL A 137 -8.42 0.72 -2.00
C VAL A 137 -7.97 -0.43 -1.11
N PRO A 138 -8.71 -1.55 -1.09
CA PRO A 138 -8.45 -2.64 -0.15
C PRO A 138 -7.04 -3.22 -0.27
N ARG A 139 -6.45 -3.17 -1.46
CA ARG A 139 -5.08 -3.61 -1.73
C ARG A 139 -4.24 -2.44 -2.21
N GLY A 140 -3.45 -1.86 -1.30
CA GLY A 140 -2.46 -0.85 -1.65
C GLY A 140 -1.39 -1.38 -2.59
N ILE A 141 -0.45 -0.51 -2.94
CA ILE A 141 0.68 -0.89 -3.80
C ILE A 141 1.54 -1.91 -3.05
N ALA A 142 1.92 -2.97 -3.75
CA ALA A 142 2.79 -3.99 -3.20
C ALA A 142 4.26 -3.60 -3.37
N THR A 143 5.05 -3.95 -2.36
CA THR A 143 6.51 -4.08 -2.46
C THR A 143 6.85 -5.56 -2.42
N SER A 144 7.78 -6.00 -3.27
CA SER A 144 8.25 -7.39 -3.31
C SER A 144 9.75 -7.41 -3.06
N ALA A 145 10.23 -8.38 -2.29
CA ALA A 145 11.65 -8.55 -2.01
C ALA A 145 12.03 -10.03 -1.89
N VAL A 146 13.26 -10.34 -2.30
CA VAL A 146 13.92 -11.61 -2.01
C VAL A 146 14.80 -11.39 -0.78
N LEU A 147 14.50 -12.08 0.31
CA LEU A 147 15.18 -11.92 1.59
C LEU A 147 16.02 -13.16 1.90
N ARG A 148 17.28 -12.95 2.27
CA ARG A 148 18.10 -13.99 2.90
C ARG A 148 17.83 -13.97 4.40
N VAL A 149 17.53 -15.13 4.99
CA VAL A 149 17.01 -15.24 6.36
C VAL A 149 17.77 -16.25 7.20
#